data_AF-D8EWX0-F1
#
_entry.id   AF-D8EWX0-F1
#
_cell.length_a   1.000
_cell.length_b   1.000
_cell.length_c   1.000
_cell.angle_alpha   90.00
_cell.angle_beta   90.00
_cell.angle_gamma   90.00
#
_symmetry.space_group_name_H-M   'P 1'
#
loop_
_entity.id
_entity.type
_entity.pdbx_description
1 polymer ?
#
loop_
_entity_poly.entity_id
_entity_poly.type
_entity_poly.pdbx_seq_one_letter_code
_entity_poly.pdbx_strand_id
1 'polypeptide(L)'
;MMRKKWCWTVIAFVLTSLFTTTQVASSESQGTFRQESGLQAYVPPQWFLKGYFLAREKNPNYLFGPVQEFVKTLGGTPTWLIEDMELERIKSAIQDGQKIEYTIYLEMASKNQTAYWVFVVFPFESTQMWYAARRAFHGRKAEAYYGKTKDELERAALKGFKARSELRFRIENNEISSQVPEDMILGQYNCKPVLNLATGRKPDQ
;
A
#
# COMPACT_ATOMS: atom_id res chain seq x y z
N MET A 1 -12.12 22.29 74.36
CA MET A 1 -11.47 21.21 73.60
C MET A 1 -12.48 20.08 73.40
N MET A 2 -12.59 19.58 72.16
CA MET A 2 -13.34 18.41 71.68
C MET A 2 -14.87 18.50 71.46
N ARG A 3 -15.22 18.25 70.19
CA ARG A 3 -16.52 18.33 69.52
C ARG A 3 -17.40 17.10 69.84
N LYS A 4 -18.72 17.36 69.87
CA LYS A 4 -19.80 16.38 69.96
C LYS A 4 -19.80 15.41 68.77
N LYS A 5 -20.07 14.13 69.05
CA LYS A 5 -20.41 13.07 68.10
C LYS A 5 -21.89 13.17 67.72
N TRP A 6 -22.24 13.00 66.45
CA TRP A 6 -23.54 12.42 66.08
C TRP A 6 -23.46 11.67 64.74
N CYS A 7 -24.08 10.49 64.74
CA CYS A 7 -24.10 9.46 63.70
C CYS A 7 -25.23 9.68 62.69
N TRP A 8 -24.96 9.29 61.42
CA TRP A 8 -25.79 8.58 60.43
C TRP A 8 -27.31 8.89 60.36
N THR A 9 -27.90 9.14 59.17
CA THR A 9 -28.42 8.08 58.27
C THR A 9 -28.69 8.59 56.83
N VAL A 10 -28.28 7.74 55.87
CA VAL A 10 -28.65 7.46 54.46
C VAL A 10 -29.95 8.07 53.87
N ILE A 11 -29.91 8.46 52.58
CA ILE A 11 -30.91 8.12 51.52
C ILE A 11 -30.24 8.22 50.14
N ALA A 12 -30.42 7.18 49.32
CA ALA A 12 -29.97 7.05 47.94
C ALA A 12 -31.00 7.63 46.96
N PHE A 13 -30.54 8.20 45.83
CA PHE A 13 -31.33 8.26 44.60
C PHE A 13 -30.45 8.07 43.36
N VAL A 14 -31.06 7.39 42.39
CA VAL A 14 -30.52 6.63 41.25
C VAL A 14 -30.18 7.51 40.03
N LEU A 15 -29.18 7.03 39.27
CA LEU A 15 -28.81 7.26 37.85
C LEU A 15 -29.50 8.39 37.07
N THR A 16 -28.71 9.18 36.33
CA THR A 16 -28.66 9.15 34.85
C THR A 16 -27.64 10.14 34.27
N SER A 17 -26.82 9.64 33.34
CA SER A 17 -26.16 10.37 32.21
C SER A 17 -25.11 11.45 32.56
N LEU A 18 -23.95 11.58 31.91
CA LEU A 18 -23.46 11.15 30.61
C LEU A 18 -22.03 10.64 30.78
N PHE A 19 -21.75 9.40 30.37
CA PHE A 19 -20.42 9.12 29.84
C PHE A 19 -20.38 9.76 28.46
N THR A 20 -19.82 10.96 28.34
CA THR A 20 -19.28 11.41 27.06
C THR A 20 -18.07 10.54 26.79
N THR A 21 -18.29 9.36 26.22
CA THR A 21 -17.23 8.64 25.51
C THR A 21 -16.86 9.51 24.32
N THR A 22 -15.87 10.37 24.53
CA THR A 22 -15.16 11.01 23.44
C THR A 22 -14.67 9.90 22.51
N GLN A 23 -15.26 9.81 21.31
CA GLN A 23 -14.72 9.04 20.19
C GLN A 23 -13.39 9.69 19.77
N VAL A 24 -12.34 9.44 20.55
CA VAL A 24 -10.94 9.71 20.22
C VAL A 24 -10.31 8.34 20.09
N ALA A 25 -10.61 7.65 19.00
CA ALA A 25 -10.03 6.33 18.74
C ALA A 25 -9.64 6.12 17.26
N SER A 26 -10.02 7.03 16.35
CA SER A 26 -9.63 6.92 14.94
C SER A 26 -8.52 7.88 14.52
N SER A 27 -8.21 8.94 15.30
CA SER A 27 -7.11 9.86 15.01
C SER A 27 -5.78 9.42 15.61
N GLU A 28 -5.81 8.80 16.80
CA GLU A 28 -4.59 8.31 17.46
C GLU A 28 -3.92 7.22 16.63
N SER A 29 -4.66 6.23 16.14
CA SER A 29 -4.10 5.10 15.36
C SER A 29 -3.47 5.50 14.02
N GLN A 30 -3.89 6.63 13.43
CA GLN A 30 -3.35 7.13 12.16
C GLN A 30 -1.94 7.69 12.33
N GLY A 31 -1.71 8.46 13.39
CA GLY A 31 -0.40 9.00 13.73
C GLY A 31 0.59 7.91 14.13
N THR A 32 0.11 6.86 14.81
CA THR A 32 0.97 5.82 15.40
C THR A 32 1.75 5.04 14.34
N PHE A 33 1.09 4.45 13.33
CA PHE A 33 1.81 3.67 12.31
C PHE A 33 2.83 4.50 11.54
N ARG A 34 2.42 5.71 11.15
CA ARG A 34 3.26 6.63 10.39
C ARG A 34 4.52 7.01 11.18
N GLN A 35 4.39 7.28 12.47
CA GLN A 35 5.50 7.62 13.35
C GLN A 35 6.39 6.42 13.64
N GLU A 36 5.80 5.27 13.98
CA GLU A 36 6.54 4.03 14.28
C GLU A 36 7.33 3.50 13.08
N SER A 37 6.81 3.71 11.87
CA SER A 37 7.44 3.26 10.62
C SER A 37 8.32 4.32 9.96
N GLY A 38 8.56 5.47 10.59
CA GLY A 38 9.42 6.53 10.02
C GLY A 38 8.89 7.11 8.70
N LEU A 39 7.57 7.13 8.50
CA LEU A 39 6.94 7.52 7.24
C LEU A 39 6.76 9.03 7.13
N GLN A 40 7.39 9.62 6.11
CA GLN A 40 7.28 11.04 5.77
C GLN A 40 6.56 11.26 4.46
N ALA A 41 6.03 12.48 4.26
CA ALA A 41 5.34 12.84 3.03
C ALA A 41 6.28 12.73 1.83
N TYR A 42 5.76 12.15 0.75
CA TYR A 42 6.50 11.95 -0.49
C TYR A 42 5.65 12.36 -1.68
N VAL A 43 6.29 12.89 -2.72
CA VAL A 43 5.61 13.20 -3.99
C VAL A 43 6.07 12.16 -5.00
N PRO A 44 5.23 11.16 -5.32
CA PRO A 44 5.61 10.15 -6.29
C PRO A 44 5.85 10.76 -7.67
N PRO A 45 6.81 10.23 -8.43
CA PRO A 45 7.06 10.73 -9.77
C PRO A 45 5.87 10.46 -10.69
N GLN A 46 5.62 11.37 -11.64
CA GLN A 46 4.47 11.29 -12.55
C GLN A 46 4.47 10.03 -13.42
N TRP A 47 5.65 9.51 -13.78
CA TRP A 47 5.74 8.26 -14.55
C TRP A 47 5.30 7.04 -13.76
N PHE A 48 5.38 7.07 -12.42
CA PHE A 48 4.86 6.01 -11.55
C PHE A 48 3.33 6.11 -11.50
N LEU A 49 2.78 7.30 -11.25
CA LEU A 49 1.32 7.51 -11.16
C LEU A 49 0.58 7.13 -12.44
N LYS A 50 1.19 7.42 -13.60
CA LYS A 50 0.67 7.05 -14.92
C LYS A 50 0.98 5.60 -15.33
N GLY A 51 1.83 4.92 -14.57
CA GLY A 51 2.30 3.58 -14.86
C GLY A 51 1.31 2.49 -14.47
N TYR A 52 1.33 1.39 -15.20
CA TYR A 52 0.56 0.19 -14.90
C TYR A 52 1.18 -0.55 -13.71
N PHE A 53 0.39 -1.33 -12.98
CA PHE A 53 0.89 -2.05 -11.81
C PHE A 53 0.45 -3.52 -11.78
N LEU A 54 1.30 -4.35 -11.17
CA LEU A 54 0.98 -5.71 -10.76
C LEU A 54 0.39 -5.68 -9.34
N ALA A 55 -0.40 -6.68 -8.96
CA ALA A 55 -0.93 -6.79 -7.60
C ALA A 55 -0.63 -8.16 -6.95
N ARG A 56 0.35 -8.88 -7.51
CA ARG A 56 0.80 -10.19 -7.04
C ARG A 56 2.28 -10.36 -7.39
N GLU A 57 3.09 -10.69 -6.40
CA GLU A 57 4.55 -10.86 -6.56
C GLU A 57 4.90 -12.02 -7.49
N LYS A 58 4.28 -13.18 -7.27
CA LYS A 58 4.56 -14.43 -7.99
C LYS A 58 3.39 -14.82 -8.85
N ASN A 59 3.66 -15.10 -10.12
CA ASN A 59 2.67 -15.49 -11.12
C ASN A 59 1.45 -14.54 -11.14
N PRO A 60 1.63 -13.22 -11.31
CA PRO A 60 0.50 -12.31 -11.47
C PRO A 60 -0.35 -12.74 -12.65
N ASN A 61 -1.67 -12.73 -12.47
CA ASN A 61 -2.60 -13.06 -13.55
C ASN A 61 -2.86 -11.84 -14.42
N TYR A 62 -2.81 -10.65 -13.81
CA TYR A 62 -3.26 -9.43 -14.43
C TYR A 62 -2.27 -8.28 -14.31
N LEU A 63 -2.39 -7.37 -15.27
CA LEU A 63 -1.85 -6.03 -15.19
C LEU A 63 -3.01 -5.05 -15.03
N PHE A 64 -2.90 -4.18 -14.03
CA PHE A 64 -3.88 -3.16 -13.71
C PHE A 64 -3.49 -1.83 -14.33
N GLY A 65 -4.49 -0.96 -14.52
CA GLY A 65 -4.34 0.36 -15.16
C GLY A 65 -3.41 1.31 -14.40
N PRO A 66 -3.35 2.59 -14.81
CA PRO A 66 -2.52 3.58 -14.14
C PRO A 66 -2.82 3.64 -12.63
N VAL A 67 -1.76 3.70 -11.80
CA VAL A 67 -1.88 3.78 -10.33
C VAL A 67 -2.83 4.91 -9.90
N GLN A 68 -2.75 6.08 -10.54
CA GLN A 68 -3.63 7.21 -10.23
C GLN A 68 -5.12 6.91 -10.41
N GLU A 69 -5.49 6.05 -11.36
CA GLU A 69 -6.90 5.68 -11.56
C GLU A 69 -7.34 4.71 -10.47
N PHE A 70 -6.47 3.78 -10.05
CA PHE A 70 -6.72 2.93 -8.88
C PHE A 70 -6.94 3.76 -7.61
N VAL A 71 -6.09 4.76 -7.34
CA VAL A 71 -6.26 5.61 -6.13
C VAL A 71 -7.64 6.28 -6.09
N LYS A 72 -8.16 6.73 -7.25
CA LYS A 72 -9.50 7.32 -7.32
C LYS A 72 -10.61 6.34 -6.94
N THR A 73 -10.40 5.03 -7.11
CA THR A 73 -11.40 3.99 -6.76
C THR A 73 -11.49 3.71 -5.27
N LEU A 74 -10.45 4.03 -4.49
CA LEU A 74 -10.35 3.63 -3.09
C LEU A 74 -11.30 4.41 -2.18
N GLY A 75 -11.67 5.65 -2.56
CA GLY A 75 -12.42 6.56 -1.71
C GLY A 75 -11.60 7.06 -0.52
N GLY A 76 -11.78 8.34 -0.15
CA GLY A 76 -11.03 8.95 0.96
C GLY A 76 -9.94 9.91 0.52
N THR A 77 -9.12 10.36 1.47
CA THR A 77 -8.05 11.34 1.22
C THR A 77 -6.71 10.62 1.08
N PRO A 78 -6.08 10.67 -0.10
CA PRO A 78 -4.80 10.00 -0.31
C PRO A 78 -3.62 10.86 0.20
N THR A 79 -2.73 10.24 0.96
CA THR A 79 -1.40 10.78 1.29
C THR A 79 -0.34 9.80 0.83
N TRP A 80 0.62 10.26 0.03
CA TRP A 80 1.77 9.45 -0.36
C TRP A 80 2.89 9.63 0.65
N LEU A 81 3.47 8.51 1.08
CA LEU A 81 4.49 8.44 2.11
C LEU A 81 5.67 7.56 1.66
N ILE A 82 6.82 7.80 2.26
CA ILE A 82 8.03 6.98 2.10
C ILE A 82 8.74 6.89 3.45
N GLU A 83 9.43 5.77 3.70
CA GLU A 83 10.32 5.65 4.85
C GLU A 83 11.54 6.57 4.67
N ASP A 84 12.00 7.17 5.77
CA ASP A 84 13.16 8.06 5.77
C ASP A 84 14.44 7.40 5.25
N MET A 85 14.76 6.21 5.74
CA MET A 85 15.92 5.43 5.30
C MET A 85 15.83 5.03 3.82
N GLU A 86 14.62 4.74 3.35
CA GLU A 86 14.38 4.39 1.95
C GLU A 86 14.60 5.60 1.02
N LEU A 87 14.15 6.79 1.45
CA LEU A 87 14.41 8.02 0.72
C LEU A 87 15.91 8.32 0.59
N GLU A 88 16.67 8.13 1.67
CA GLU A 88 18.14 8.31 1.63
C GLU A 88 18.81 7.29 0.71
N ARG A 89 18.36 6.03 0.71
CA ARG A 89 18.86 5.00 -0.21
C ARG A 89 18.63 5.39 -1.67
N ILE A 90 17.44 5.92 -2.00
CA ILE A 90 17.13 6.42 -3.35
C ILE A 90 18.03 7.57 -3.73
N LYS A 91 18.23 8.55 -2.84
CA LYS A 91 19.11 9.71 -3.10
C LYS A 91 20.54 9.27 -3.39
N SER A 92 21.10 8.35 -2.60
CA SER A 92 22.43 7.79 -2.82
C SER A 92 22.51 7.08 -4.17
N ALA A 93 21.55 6.21 -4.48
CA ALA A 93 21.55 5.50 -5.77
C ALA A 93 21.48 6.45 -6.97
N ILE A 94 20.71 7.54 -6.87
CA ILE A 94 20.64 8.57 -7.92
C ILE A 94 21.99 9.26 -8.10
N GLN A 95 22.69 9.58 -7.01
CA GLN A 95 24.04 10.17 -7.07
C GLN A 95 25.03 9.24 -7.77
N ASP A 96 24.90 7.93 -7.57
CA ASP A 96 25.71 6.91 -8.22
C ASP A 96 25.24 6.54 -9.64
N GLY A 97 24.21 7.23 -10.17
CA GLY A 97 23.63 6.95 -11.49
C GLY A 97 22.86 5.62 -11.58
N GLN A 98 22.51 5.02 -10.44
CA GLN A 98 21.81 3.76 -10.35
C GLN A 98 20.28 3.96 -10.29
N LYS A 99 19.55 3.00 -10.83
CA LYS A 99 18.09 2.89 -10.69
C LYS A 99 17.77 1.68 -9.83
N ILE A 100 17.22 1.94 -8.65
CA ILE A 100 16.90 0.91 -7.65
C ILE A 100 15.40 0.83 -7.43
N GLU A 101 14.87 -0.36 -7.20
CA GLU A 101 13.49 -0.48 -6.71
C GLU A 101 13.38 0.17 -5.34
N TYR A 102 12.21 0.69 -5.01
CA TYR A 102 11.95 1.25 -3.70
C TYR A 102 10.47 1.16 -3.30
N THR A 103 10.21 1.20 -2.01
CA THR A 103 8.86 1.10 -1.46
C THR A 103 8.28 2.48 -1.18
N ILE A 104 7.01 2.67 -1.52
CA ILE A 104 6.21 3.82 -1.08
C ILE A 104 4.86 3.35 -0.55
N TYR A 105 4.25 4.18 0.27
CA TYR A 105 2.99 3.90 0.94
C TYR A 105 1.94 4.90 0.47
N LEU A 106 0.76 4.41 0.15
CA LEU A 106 -0.43 5.23 -0.03
C LEU A 106 -1.31 5.07 1.21
N GLU A 107 -1.29 6.07 2.07
CA GLU A 107 -2.23 6.21 3.17
C GLU A 107 -3.57 6.68 2.60
N MET A 108 -4.64 5.92 2.88
CA MET A 108 -6.01 6.27 2.54
C MET A 108 -6.79 6.50 3.82
N ALA A 109 -6.96 7.78 4.19
CA ALA A 109 -7.72 8.18 5.36
C ALA A 109 -9.22 8.27 5.04
N SER A 110 -10.04 7.59 5.85
CA SER A 110 -11.50 7.66 5.85
C SER A 110 -12.02 8.03 7.24
N LYS A 111 -13.32 8.33 7.39
CA LYS A 111 -13.91 8.79 8.67
C LYS A 111 -13.62 7.86 9.85
N ASN A 112 -13.55 6.56 9.61
CA ASN A 112 -13.49 5.55 10.67
C ASN A 112 -12.20 4.71 10.64
N GLN A 113 -11.41 4.81 9.58
CA GLN A 113 -10.28 3.91 9.36
C GLN A 113 -9.24 4.53 8.44
N THR A 114 -7.98 4.16 8.64
CA THR A 114 -6.90 4.39 7.70
C THR A 114 -6.34 3.06 7.23
N ALA A 115 -6.07 2.96 5.94
CA ALA A 115 -5.39 1.83 5.33
C ALA A 115 -4.16 2.32 4.58
N TYR A 116 -3.09 1.55 4.60
CA TYR A 116 -1.88 1.82 3.82
C TYR A 116 -1.76 0.80 2.70
N TRP A 117 -1.62 1.26 1.47
CA TRP A 117 -1.36 0.44 0.29
C TRP A 117 0.12 0.54 -0.08
N VAL A 118 0.82 -0.58 0.00
CA VAL A 118 2.29 -0.62 -0.13
C VAL A 118 2.66 -0.96 -1.56
N PHE A 119 3.29 -0.02 -2.25
CA PHE A 119 3.77 -0.18 -3.61
C PHE A 119 5.28 -0.34 -3.64
N VAL A 120 5.77 -1.34 -4.38
CA VAL A 120 7.16 -1.38 -4.84
C VAL A 120 7.23 -0.72 -6.20
N VAL A 121 8.05 0.31 -6.32
CA VAL A 121 8.24 1.12 -7.53
C VAL A 121 9.35 0.54 -8.39
N PHE A 122 9.09 0.40 -9.68
CA PHE A 122 10.02 -0.11 -10.69
C PHE A 122 10.52 1.05 -11.57
N PRO A 123 11.68 1.66 -11.29
CA PRO A 123 12.25 2.70 -12.16
C PRO A 123 12.88 2.14 -13.45
N PHE A 124 12.64 0.87 -13.77
CA PHE A 124 13.23 0.18 -14.90
C PHE A 124 12.58 0.56 -16.22
N GLU A 125 13.37 0.67 -17.28
CA GLU A 125 12.88 1.04 -18.62
C GLU A 125 12.46 -0.16 -19.46
N SER A 126 12.90 -1.36 -19.08
CA SER A 126 12.63 -2.61 -19.76
C SER A 126 12.33 -3.75 -18.79
N THR A 127 11.64 -4.77 -19.31
CA THR A 127 11.37 -6.01 -18.58
C THR A 127 12.65 -6.77 -18.26
N GLN A 128 13.69 -6.62 -19.08
CA GLN A 128 15.02 -7.18 -18.85
C GLN A 128 15.68 -6.57 -17.60
N MET A 129 15.61 -5.24 -17.44
CA MET A 129 16.10 -4.57 -16.23
C MET A 129 15.29 -4.99 -15.00
N TRP A 130 13.97 -5.09 -15.14
CA TRP A 130 13.09 -5.63 -14.09
C TRP A 130 13.54 -7.03 -13.66
N TYR A 131 13.73 -7.95 -14.60
CA TYR A 131 14.14 -9.31 -14.31
C TYR A 131 15.57 -9.40 -13.75
N ALA A 132 16.49 -8.56 -14.23
CA ALA A 132 17.85 -8.48 -13.71
C ALA A 132 17.85 -8.11 -12.22
N ALA A 133 16.98 -7.19 -11.78
CA ALA A 133 16.82 -6.85 -10.37
C ALA A 133 16.34 -8.05 -9.52
N ARG A 134 15.37 -8.83 -10.01
CA ARG A 134 14.92 -10.06 -9.32
C ARG A 134 16.03 -11.10 -9.26
N ARG A 135 16.80 -11.24 -10.34
CA ARG A 135 17.91 -12.18 -10.43
C ARG A 135 19.06 -11.80 -9.51
N ALA A 136 19.32 -10.51 -9.30
CA ALA A 136 20.30 -10.05 -8.32
C ALA A 136 19.92 -10.49 -6.89
N PHE A 137 18.63 -10.47 -6.54
CA PHE A 137 18.17 -10.86 -5.21
C PHE A 137 17.96 -12.38 -5.03
N HIS A 138 17.34 -13.04 -6.00
CA HIS A 138 16.95 -14.46 -5.91
C HIS A 138 17.94 -15.43 -6.57
N GLY A 139 18.98 -14.92 -7.24
CA GLY A 139 19.98 -15.73 -7.93
C GLY A 139 19.35 -16.68 -8.94
N ARG A 140 19.74 -17.96 -8.89
CA ARG A 140 19.27 -19.01 -9.82
C ARG A 140 17.77 -19.30 -9.69
N LYS A 141 17.13 -19.00 -8.54
CA LYS A 141 15.70 -19.22 -8.33
C LYS A 141 14.82 -18.22 -9.09
N ALA A 142 15.39 -17.11 -9.55
CA ALA A 142 14.63 -16.08 -10.26
C ALA A 142 13.95 -16.60 -11.52
N GLU A 143 14.57 -17.54 -12.24
CA GLU A 143 13.99 -18.12 -13.45
C GLU A 143 12.69 -18.88 -13.13
N ALA A 144 12.73 -19.74 -12.11
CA ALA A 144 11.57 -20.51 -11.70
C ALA A 144 10.42 -19.64 -11.17
N TYR A 145 10.72 -18.51 -10.53
CA TYR A 145 9.71 -17.63 -9.95
C TYR A 145 9.19 -16.54 -10.90
N TYR A 146 10.03 -16.05 -11.80
CA TYR A 146 9.76 -14.83 -12.57
C TYR A 146 10.01 -14.98 -14.07
N GLY A 147 10.53 -16.10 -14.56
CA GLY A 147 10.82 -16.30 -15.99
C GLY A 147 9.56 -16.18 -16.85
N LYS A 148 8.48 -16.86 -16.45
CA LYS A 148 7.16 -16.73 -17.11
C LYS A 148 6.63 -15.28 -17.06
N THR A 149 6.67 -14.65 -15.88
CA THR A 149 6.21 -13.27 -15.69
C THR A 149 7.01 -12.29 -16.54
N LYS A 150 8.32 -12.50 -16.67
CA LYS A 150 9.19 -11.70 -17.55
C LYS A 150 8.67 -11.77 -18.99
N ASP A 151 8.44 -12.96 -19.53
CA ASP A 151 7.99 -13.09 -20.92
C ASP A 151 6.59 -12.49 -21.13
N GLU A 152 5.71 -12.59 -20.13
CA GLU A 152 4.38 -11.97 -20.13
C GLU A 152 4.45 -10.43 -20.12
N LEU A 153 5.29 -9.87 -19.25
CA LEU A 153 5.53 -8.43 -19.17
C LEU A 153 6.20 -7.88 -20.43
N GLU A 154 7.10 -8.65 -21.05
CA GLU A 154 7.70 -8.29 -22.34
C GLU A 154 6.64 -8.19 -23.44
N ARG A 155 5.73 -9.19 -23.53
CA ARG A 155 4.59 -9.13 -24.46
C ARG A 155 3.65 -7.95 -24.17
N ALA A 156 3.40 -7.64 -22.90
CA ALA A 156 2.58 -6.50 -22.49
C ALA A 156 3.24 -5.18 -22.89
N ALA A 157 4.56 -5.05 -22.67
CA ALA A 157 5.33 -3.85 -23.02
C ALA A 157 5.34 -3.57 -24.53
N LEU A 158 5.40 -4.61 -25.38
CA LEU A 158 5.27 -4.48 -26.84
C LEU A 158 3.92 -3.87 -27.28
N LYS A 159 2.88 -3.99 -26.45
CA LYS A 159 1.56 -3.39 -26.67
C LYS A 159 1.38 -2.02 -25.98
N GLY A 160 2.46 -1.47 -25.40
CA GLY A 160 2.44 -0.20 -24.68
C GLY A 160 2.11 -0.30 -23.19
N PHE A 161 1.88 -1.51 -22.66
CA PHE A 161 1.55 -1.72 -21.25
C PHE A 161 2.81 -1.98 -20.42
N LYS A 162 3.46 -0.91 -19.93
CA LYS A 162 4.67 -1.01 -19.12
C LYS A 162 4.35 -0.99 -17.63
N ALA A 163 4.62 -2.10 -16.94
CA ALA A 163 4.54 -2.16 -15.48
C ALA A 163 5.59 -1.23 -14.84
N ARG A 164 5.15 -0.35 -13.93
CA ARG A 164 5.99 0.60 -13.18
C ARG A 164 5.97 0.37 -11.69
N SER A 165 5.14 -0.56 -11.23
CA SER A 165 5.07 -0.92 -9.82
C SER A 165 4.38 -2.26 -9.59
N GLU A 166 4.44 -2.68 -8.34
CA GLU A 166 3.66 -3.78 -7.79
C GLU A 166 3.02 -3.32 -6.48
N LEU A 167 1.71 -3.47 -6.37
CA LEU A 167 1.00 -3.40 -5.09
C LEU A 167 1.25 -4.71 -4.33
N ARG A 168 1.97 -4.63 -3.22
CA ARG A 168 2.46 -5.81 -2.50
C ARG A 168 1.66 -6.12 -1.25
N PHE A 169 1.26 -5.09 -0.51
CA PHE A 169 0.52 -5.27 0.74
C PHE A 169 -0.56 -4.21 0.91
N ARG A 170 -1.57 -4.56 1.70
CA ARG A 170 -2.46 -3.61 2.36
C ARG A 170 -2.25 -3.76 3.87
N ILE A 171 -2.12 -2.65 4.57
CA ILE A 171 -1.97 -2.60 6.02
C ILE A 171 -3.18 -1.88 6.59
N GLU A 172 -3.82 -2.49 7.58
CA GLU A 172 -4.94 -1.91 8.32
C GLU A 172 -4.79 -2.27 9.79
N ASN A 173 -5.15 -1.34 10.67
CA ASN A 173 -5.01 -1.55 12.11
C ASN A 173 -3.58 -2.02 12.50
N ASN A 174 -2.57 -1.49 11.79
CA ASN A 174 -1.15 -1.81 11.93
C ASN A 174 -0.78 -3.28 11.61
N GLU A 175 -1.67 -4.01 10.94
CA GLU A 175 -1.44 -5.39 10.53
C GLU A 175 -1.45 -5.52 9.00
N ILE A 176 -0.53 -6.33 8.47
CA ILE A 176 -0.50 -6.68 7.05
C ILE A 176 -1.66 -7.64 6.76
N SER A 177 -2.51 -7.28 5.80
CA SER A 177 -3.56 -8.15 5.32
C SER A 177 -2.99 -9.45 4.75
N SER A 178 -3.57 -10.58 5.14
CA SER A 178 -3.24 -11.89 4.58
C SER A 178 -3.83 -12.13 3.18
N GLN A 179 -4.71 -11.24 2.72
CA GLN A 179 -5.29 -11.33 1.38
C GLN A 179 -4.28 -10.91 0.32
N VAL A 180 -4.25 -11.64 -0.79
CA VAL A 180 -3.44 -11.25 -1.95
C VAL A 180 -4.04 -9.97 -2.55
N PRO A 181 -3.24 -8.91 -2.78
CA PRO A 181 -3.77 -7.65 -3.27
C PRO A 181 -4.54 -7.77 -4.59
N GLU A 182 -4.08 -8.61 -5.53
CA GLU A 182 -4.78 -8.90 -6.79
C GLU A 182 -6.22 -9.39 -6.56
N ASP A 183 -6.41 -10.34 -5.65
CA ASP A 183 -7.74 -10.91 -5.36
C ASP A 183 -8.62 -9.88 -4.63
N MET A 184 -8.02 -9.11 -3.72
CA MET A 184 -8.69 -8.05 -2.97
C MET A 184 -9.22 -6.94 -3.89
N ILE A 185 -8.39 -6.41 -4.79
CA ILE A 185 -8.80 -5.28 -5.65
C ILE A 185 -9.79 -5.71 -6.73
N LEU A 186 -9.74 -6.98 -7.18
CA LEU A 186 -10.73 -7.54 -8.08
C LEU A 186 -12.09 -7.70 -7.40
N GLY A 187 -12.12 -8.27 -6.19
CA GLY A 187 -13.37 -8.59 -5.50
C GLY A 187 -14.02 -7.39 -4.79
N GLN A 188 -13.25 -6.65 -4.01
CA GLN A 188 -13.79 -5.65 -3.08
C GLN A 188 -13.85 -4.24 -3.68
N TYR A 189 -12.90 -3.93 -4.57
CA TYR A 189 -12.77 -2.59 -5.15
C TYR A 189 -13.23 -2.52 -6.61
N ASN A 190 -13.65 -3.66 -7.19
CA ASN A 190 -14.05 -3.78 -8.59
C ASN A 190 -13.03 -3.15 -9.56
N CYS A 191 -11.74 -3.23 -9.19
CA CYS A 191 -10.66 -2.68 -9.99
C CYS A 191 -10.45 -3.60 -11.19
N LYS A 192 -10.96 -3.21 -12.35
CA LYS A 192 -10.85 -4.01 -13.56
C LYS A 192 -9.41 -4.02 -14.09
N PRO A 193 -8.83 -5.18 -14.39
CA PRO A 193 -7.53 -5.24 -15.01
C PRO A 193 -7.61 -4.78 -16.47
N VAL A 194 -6.51 -4.23 -16.98
CA VAL A 194 -6.42 -3.80 -18.39
C VAL A 194 -5.93 -4.92 -19.29
N LEU A 195 -5.25 -5.92 -18.73
CA LEU A 195 -4.65 -7.01 -19.46
C LEU A 195 -4.61 -8.28 -18.60
N ASN A 196 -5.01 -9.41 -19.18
CA ASN A 196 -4.65 -10.74 -18.69
C ASN A 196 -3.25 -11.07 -19.21
N LEU A 197 -2.31 -11.34 -18.30
CA LEU A 197 -0.89 -11.53 -18.65
C LEU A 197 -0.66 -12.85 -19.39
N ALA A 198 -1.37 -13.93 -19.01
CA ALA A 198 -1.25 -15.23 -19.64
C ALA A 198 -1.67 -15.19 -21.12
N THR A 199 -2.80 -14.54 -21.43
CA THR A 199 -3.33 -14.46 -22.81
C THR A 199 -2.82 -13.24 -23.57
N GLY A 200 -2.35 -12.22 -22.86
CA GLY A 200 -2.02 -10.91 -23.42
C GLY A 200 -3.23 -10.17 -23.99
N ARG A 201 -4.46 -10.50 -23.57
CA ARG A 201 -5.72 -9.88 -24.05
C ARG A 201 -6.42 -9.10 -22.95
N LYS A 202 -7.36 -8.23 -23.33
CA LYS A 202 -8.24 -7.57 -22.35
C LYS A 202 -9.13 -8.64 -21.69
N PRO A 203 -9.39 -8.56 -20.37
CA PRO A 203 -10.18 -9.57 -19.64
C PRO A 203 -11.64 -9.71 -20.10
N ASP A 204 -12.23 -8.65 -20.65
CA ASP A 204 -13.64 -8.59 -21.08
C ASP A 204 -13.79 -8.68 -22.63
N GLN A 205 -12.84 -9.31 -23.34
CA GLN A 205 -12.88 -9.53 -24.80
C GLN A 205 -12.86 -11.02 -25.19
#